data_AF-A0A8H7H5M5-F1
#
_entry.id   AF-A0A8H7H5M5-F1
#
_cell.length_a   1.000
_cell.length_b   1.000
_cell.length_c   1.000
_cell.angle_alpha   90.00
_cell.angle_beta   90.00
_cell.angle_gamma   90.00
#
_symmetry.space_group_name_H-M   'P 1'
#
loop_
_entity.id
_entity.type
_entity.pdbx_description
1 polymer ?
#
loop_
_entity_poly.entity_id
_entity_poly.type
_entity_poly.pdbx_seq_one_letter_code
_entity_poly.pdbx_strand_id
1 'polypeptide(L)'
;MNERYAPELLPWEGQLVEDVLEKLHQQSQMVEYLRSDDTTSEDEHFRMSYVQLDMERIKFQIRSYVRTRLYKIEKYASHIMANPDIQSRMSVLEQNHAMRFAIPPTLSQRDTDPF
;
A
#
# COMPACT_ATOMS: atom_id res chain seq x y z
N MET A 1 2.09 -0.12 12.43
CA MET A 1 2.77 1.18 12.69
C MET A 1 4.29 1.12 12.48
N ASN A 2 4.93 -0.05 12.58
CA ASN A 2 6.39 -0.21 12.56
C ASN A 2 7.09 0.42 11.34
N GLU A 3 6.54 0.25 10.13
CA GLU A 3 7.13 0.80 8.90
C GLU A 3 7.33 2.32 8.95
N ARG A 4 6.41 3.09 9.55
CA ARG A 4 6.52 4.56 9.61
C ARG A 4 7.64 5.04 10.53
N TYR A 5 7.98 4.26 11.54
CA TYR A 5 8.98 4.63 12.55
C TYR A 5 10.34 3.97 12.34
N ALA A 6 10.42 2.97 11.44
CA ALA A 6 11.69 2.38 11.03
C ALA A 6 12.41 3.28 10.00
N PRO A 7 13.71 3.57 10.17
CA PRO A 7 14.48 4.29 9.16
C PRO A 7 14.73 3.45 7.89
N GLU A 8 14.86 2.13 8.03
CA GLU A 8 15.04 1.16 6.95
C GLU A 8 13.72 0.64 6.38
N LEU A 9 13.78 0.02 5.19
CA LEU A 9 12.66 -0.71 4.61
C LEU A 9 12.54 -2.09 5.27
N LEU A 10 11.37 -2.36 5.86
CA LEU A 10 11.08 -3.64 6.51
C LEU A 10 10.64 -4.71 5.47
N PRO A 11 10.62 -6.00 5.84
CA PRO A 11 10.06 -7.06 5.00
C PRO A 11 8.62 -6.78 4.58
N TRP A 12 8.28 -7.16 3.34
CA TRP A 12 6.92 -7.04 2.82
C TRP A 12 6.00 -8.10 3.46
N GLU A 13 5.05 -7.63 4.26
CA GLU A 13 4.03 -8.46 4.89
C GLU A 13 2.85 -8.77 3.93
N GLY A 14 3.15 -9.39 2.79
CA GLY A 14 2.18 -9.60 1.71
C GLY A 14 0.96 -10.42 2.11
N GLN A 15 1.18 -11.56 2.76
CA GLN A 15 0.10 -12.44 3.21
C GLN A 15 -0.84 -11.70 4.16
N LEU A 16 -0.29 -10.95 5.13
CA LEU A 16 -1.11 -10.19 6.07
C LEU A 16 -1.95 -9.12 5.36
N VAL A 17 -1.38 -8.42 4.38
CA VAL A 17 -2.12 -7.42 3.60
C VAL A 17 -3.25 -8.08 2.82
N GLU A 18 -2.98 -9.22 2.19
CA GLU A 18 -3.97 -9.99 1.44
C GLU A 18 -5.11 -10.47 2.35
N ASP A 19 -4.80 -11.09 3.49
CA ASP A 19 -5.79 -11.57 4.46
C ASP A 19 -6.71 -10.44 4.96
N VAL A 20 -6.15 -9.25 5.21
CA VAL A 20 -6.93 -8.10 5.67
C VAL A 20 -7.81 -7.56 4.55
N LEU A 21 -7.31 -7.51 3.31
CA LEU A 21 -8.10 -7.07 2.15
C LEU A 21 -9.25 -8.04 1.87
N GLU A 22 -9.03 -9.35 2.00
CA GLU A 22 -10.07 -10.36 1.86
C GLU A 22 -11.17 -10.17 2.92
N LYS A 23 -10.79 -10.01 4.20
CA LYS A 23 -11.75 -9.73 5.28
C LYS A 23 -12.54 -8.45 5.07
N LEU A 24 -11.89 -7.40 4.56
CA LEU A 24 -12.57 -6.16 4.19
C LEU A 24 -13.59 -6.38 3.07
N HIS A 25 -13.27 -7.22 2.08
CA HIS A 25 -14.18 -7.55 1.00
C HIS A 25 -15.41 -8.30 1.52
N GLN A 26 -15.19 -9.35 2.33
CA GLN A 26 -16.26 -10.13 2.96
C GLN A 26 -17.17 -9.26 3.84
N GLN A 27 -16.59 -8.37 4.66
CA GLN A 27 -17.38 -7.43 5.48
C GLN A 27 -18.16 -6.43 4.63
N SER A 28 -17.59 -5.96 3.52
CA SER A 28 -18.29 -5.07 2.59
C SER A 28 -19.55 -5.74 2.02
N GLN A 29 -19.43 -7.00 1.59
CA GLN A 29 -20.55 -7.77 1.06
C GLN A 29 -21.62 -8.01 2.13
N MET A 30 -21.22 -8.35 3.36
CA MET A 30 -22.15 -8.55 4.47
C MET A 30 -22.94 -7.27 4.79
N VAL A 31 -22.25 -6.13 4.84
CA VAL A 31 -22.90 -4.84 5.11
C VAL A 31 -23.86 -4.45 3.97
N GLU A 32 -23.49 -4.71 2.72
CA GLU A 32 -24.38 -4.46 1.58
C GLU A 32 -25.61 -5.35 1.59
N TYR A 33 -25.45 -6.64 1.88
CA TYR A 33 -26.55 -7.60 2.03
C TYR A 33 -27.53 -7.17 3.12
N LEU A 34 -27.03 -6.88 4.32
CA LEU A 34 -27.87 -6.44 5.45
C LEU A 34 -28.53 -5.09 5.18
N ARG A 35 -27.94 -4.21 4.34
CA ARG A 35 -28.60 -2.95 3.95
C ARG A 35 -29.76 -3.15 3.00
N SER A 36 -29.74 -4.22 2.22
CA SER A 36 -30.79 -4.55 1.26
C SER A 36 -31.98 -5.29 1.88
N ASP A 37 -31.87 -5.68 3.15
CA ASP A 37 -32.95 -6.35 3.89
C ASP A 37 -33.83 -5.32 4.61
N ASP A 38 -35.03 -5.11 4.08
CA ASP A 38 -36.05 -4.19 4.62
C ASP A 38 -36.57 -4.59 6.02
N THR A 39 -36.20 -5.78 6.53
CA THR A 39 -36.55 -6.23 7.88
C THR A 39 -35.51 -5.84 8.95
N THR A 40 -34.41 -5.23 8.53
CA THR A 40 -33.33 -4.78 9.42
C THR A 40 -33.81 -3.67 10.35
N SER A 41 -33.52 -3.80 11.64
CA SER A 41 -33.87 -2.81 12.65
C SER A 41 -32.96 -1.56 12.61
N GLU A 42 -33.46 -0.43 13.13
CA GLU A 42 -32.66 0.79 13.31
C GLU A 42 -31.38 0.55 14.14
N ASP A 43 -31.45 -0.29 15.17
CA ASP A 43 -30.30 -0.66 15.99
C ASP A 43 -29.24 -1.45 15.18
N GLU A 44 -29.67 -2.28 14.23
CA GLU A 44 -28.78 -3.00 13.31
C GLU A 44 -28.16 -2.04 12.29
N HIS A 45 -28.93 -1.10 11.73
CA HIS A 45 -28.39 -0.03 10.88
C HIS A 45 -27.33 0.81 11.60
N PHE A 46 -27.56 1.11 12.88
CA PHE A 46 -26.58 1.82 13.71
C PHE A 46 -25.30 0.99 13.92
N ARG A 47 -25.43 -0.30 14.26
CA ARG A 47 -24.28 -1.22 14.37
C ARG A 47 -23.49 -1.34 13.06
N MET A 48 -24.19 -1.42 11.92
CA MET A 48 -23.55 -1.47 10.59
C MET A 48 -22.77 -0.20 10.29
N SER A 49 -23.23 0.96 10.75
CA SER A 49 -22.52 2.23 10.58
C SER A 49 -21.17 2.24 11.31
N TYR A 50 -21.07 1.58 12.48
CA TYR A 50 -19.77 1.38 13.15
C TYR A 50 -18.85 0.47 12.36
N VAL A 51 -19.36 -0.64 11.84
CA VAL A 51 -18.57 -1.56 11.02
C VAL A 51 -18.00 -0.84 9.79
N GLN A 52 -18.80 -0.01 9.12
CA GLN A 52 -18.32 0.80 7.99
C GLN A 52 -17.21 1.78 8.38
N LEU A 53 -17.35 2.46 9.52
CA LEU A 53 -16.32 3.38 10.02
C LEU A 53 -15.01 2.64 10.32
N ASP A 54 -15.08 1.47 10.93
CA ASP A 54 -13.92 0.62 11.20
C ASP A 54 -13.27 0.13 9.91
N MET A 55 -14.07 -0.28 8.91
CA MET A 55 -13.54 -0.65 7.60
C MET A 55 -12.78 0.52 6.95
N GLU A 56 -13.28 1.74 7.02
CA GLU A 56 -12.57 2.92 6.49
C GLU A 56 -11.27 3.20 7.25
N ARG A 57 -11.26 3.00 8.57
CA ARG A 57 -10.04 3.11 9.38
C ARG A 57 -8.99 2.08 8.96
N ILE A 58 -9.39 0.82 8.72
CA ILE A 58 -8.48 -0.23 8.25
C ILE A 58 -7.95 0.10 6.86
N LYS A 59 -8.82 0.50 5.92
CA LYS A 59 -8.39 0.95 4.58
C LYS A 59 -7.39 2.11 4.66
N PHE A 60 -7.63 3.08 5.53
CA PHE A 60 -6.68 4.16 5.79
C PHE A 60 -5.33 3.63 6.27
N GLN A 61 -5.33 2.68 7.20
CA GLN A 61 -4.11 2.09 7.75
C GLN A 61 -3.29 1.34 6.69
N ILE A 62 -3.94 0.56 5.81
CA ILE A 62 -3.28 -0.14 4.68
C ILE A 62 -2.69 0.88 3.71
N ARG A 63 -3.47 1.90 3.31
CA ARG A 63 -2.99 2.97 2.43
C ARG A 63 -1.78 3.69 3.03
N SER A 64 -1.81 3.98 4.33
CA SER A 64 -0.70 4.62 5.03
C SER A 64 0.55 3.74 5.03
N TYR A 65 0.39 2.42 5.21
CA TYR A 65 1.51 1.47 5.16
C TYR A 65 2.16 1.44 3.78
N VAL A 66 1.38 1.19 2.73
CA VAL A 66 1.89 1.11 1.35
C VAL A 66 2.54 2.43 0.91
N ARG A 67 1.91 3.58 1.20
CA ARG A 67 2.49 4.89 0.86
C ARG A 67 3.82 5.15 1.56
N THR A 68 3.95 4.72 2.82
CA THR A 68 5.21 4.86 3.57
C THR A 68 6.32 4.03 2.91
N ARG A 69 6.00 2.82 2.48
CA ARG A 69 6.96 1.94 1.77
C ARG A 69 7.38 2.52 0.44
N LEU A 70 6.42 2.95 -0.39
CA LEU A 70 6.70 3.59 -1.68
C LEU A 70 7.59 4.81 -1.52
N TYR A 71 7.32 5.67 -0.54
CA TYR A 71 8.18 6.82 -0.24
C TYR A 71 9.64 6.41 0.06
N LYS A 72 9.85 5.37 0.88
CA LYS A 72 11.20 4.85 1.17
C LYS A 72 11.86 4.25 -0.08
N ILE A 73 11.09 3.52 -0.88
CA ILE A 73 11.57 2.89 -2.11
C ILE A 73 12.03 3.96 -3.11
N GLU A 74 11.22 4.99 -3.33
CA GLU A 74 11.56 6.12 -4.21
C GLU A 74 12.79 6.86 -3.72
N LYS A 75 12.84 7.18 -2.42
CA LYS A 75 13.94 7.95 -1.81
C LYS A 75 15.28 7.22 -1.87
N TYR A 76 15.27 5.89 -1.77
CA TYR A 76 16.48 5.07 -1.69
C TYR A 76 16.67 4.12 -2.89
N ALA A 77 16.02 4.40 -4.03
CA ALA A 77 15.95 3.50 -5.18
C ALA A 77 17.33 2.98 -5.63
N SER A 78 18.32 3.86 -5.81
CA SER A 78 19.67 3.46 -6.22
C SER A 78 20.36 2.53 -5.21
N HIS A 79 20.23 2.82 -3.92
CA HIS A 79 20.77 1.97 -2.86
C HIS A 79 20.07 0.61 -2.81
N ILE A 80 18.75 0.60 -2.96
CA ILE A 80 17.95 -0.64 -2.98
C ILE A 80 18.37 -1.52 -4.17
N MET A 81 18.51 -0.96 -5.36
CA MET A 81 18.90 -1.72 -6.56
C MET A 81 20.33 -2.28 -6.50
N ALA A 82 21.22 -1.66 -5.70
CA ALA A 82 22.56 -2.18 -5.46
C ALA A 82 22.63 -3.29 -4.39
N ASN A 83 21.57 -3.48 -3.59
CA ASN A 83 21.55 -4.39 -2.45
C ASN A 83 20.44 -5.45 -2.57
N PRO A 84 20.77 -6.69 -3.00
CA PRO A 84 19.80 -7.78 -3.17
C PRO A 84 19.00 -8.12 -1.90
N ASP A 85 19.62 -8.01 -0.72
CA ASP A 85 18.96 -8.28 0.58
C ASP A 85 17.84 -7.30 0.91
N ILE A 86 17.87 -6.09 0.35
CA ILE A 86 16.80 -5.11 0.52
C ILE A 86 15.73 -5.33 -0.56
N GLN A 87 16.11 -5.77 -1.75
CA GLN A 87 15.16 -6.12 -2.80
C GLN A 87 14.27 -7.30 -2.42
N SER A 88 14.81 -8.28 -1.68
CA SER A 88 14.03 -9.42 -1.16
C SER A 88 12.94 -9.00 -0.15
N ARG A 89 13.02 -7.79 0.41
CA ARG A 89 12.01 -7.21 1.31
C ARG A 89 10.87 -6.51 0.58
N MET A 90 10.93 -6.39 -0.74
CA MET A 90 9.92 -5.73 -1.56
C MET A 90 8.96 -6.74 -2.18
N SER A 91 7.71 -6.33 -2.35
CA SER A 91 6.79 -7.04 -3.24
C SER A 91 7.23 -6.93 -4.70
N VAL A 92 6.72 -7.80 -5.57
CA VAL A 92 6.98 -7.73 -7.03
C VAL A 92 6.53 -6.38 -7.62
N LEU A 93 5.40 -5.84 -7.16
CA LEU A 93 4.90 -4.55 -7.61
C LEU A 93 5.82 -3.40 -7.18
N GLU A 94 6.35 -3.48 -5.96
CA GLU A 94 7.32 -2.52 -5.43
C GLU A 94 8.66 -2.58 -6.19
N GLN A 95 9.14 -3.76 -6.55
CA GLN A 95 10.34 -3.94 -7.38
C GLN A 95 10.15 -3.29 -8.77
N ASN A 96 9.03 -3.58 -9.43
CA ASN A 96 8.68 -2.99 -10.72
C ASN A 96 8.57 -1.46 -10.65
N HIS A 97 8.07 -0.93 -9.53
CA HIS A 97 8.02 0.49 -9.26
C HIS A 97 9.43 1.08 -9.10
N ALA A 98 10.27 0.48 -8.25
CA ALA A 98 11.64 0.92 -7.98
C ALA A 98 12.51 1.02 -9.24
N MET A 99 12.38 0.07 -10.17
CA MET A 99 13.13 0.07 -11.44
C MET A 99 12.95 1.36 -12.25
N ARG A 100 11.78 1.99 -12.16
CA ARG A 100 11.48 3.26 -12.87
C ARG A 100 12.20 4.47 -12.27
N PHE A 101 12.54 4.41 -10.99
CA PHE A 101 13.20 5.50 -10.25
C PHE A 101 14.72 5.30 -10.13
N ALA A 102 15.20 4.07 -10.26
CA ALA A 102 16.61 3.74 -10.16
C ALA A 102 17.43 4.19 -11.37
N ILE A 103 16.79 4.43 -12.52
CA ILE A 103 17.40 5.05 -13.69
C ILE A 103 17.29 6.57 -13.50
N PRO A 104 18.40 7.30 -13.24
CA PRO A 104 18.36 8.75 -13.30
C PRO A 104 17.85 9.14 -14.69
N PRO A 105 17.01 10.17 -14.85
CA PRO A 105 16.76 10.72 -16.17
C PRO A 105 18.14 11.08 -16.74
N THR A 106 18.57 10.30 -17.73
CA THR A 106 19.83 10.51 -18.43
C THR A 106 19.89 11.96 -18.85
N LEU A 107 21.05 12.58 -18.67
CA LEU A 107 21.49 13.86 -19.21
C LEU A 107 21.30 13.88 -20.74
N SER A 108 20.05 13.90 -21.20
CA SER A 108 19.67 13.70 -22.61
C SER A 108 19.48 15.04 -23.31
N GLN A 109 20.29 16.05 -23.00
CA GLN A 109 20.36 17.33 -23.74
C GLN A 109 21.43 18.27 -23.15
N ARG A 110 22.69 17.85 -23.08
CA ARG A 110 23.84 18.75 -23.18
C ARG A 110 24.95 17.96 -23.86
N ASP A 111 25.69 18.60 -24.74
CA ASP A 111 26.92 18.09 -25.38
C ASP A 111 26.75 17.33 -26.71
N THR A 112 25.98 17.91 -27.64
CA THR A 112 26.28 17.79 -29.08
C THR A 112 25.92 19.07 -29.84
N ASP A 113 26.60 20.18 -29.55
CA ASP A 113 26.70 21.30 -30.50
C ASP A 113 28.20 21.54 -30.78
N PRO A 114 28.70 21.15 -31.96
CA PRO A 114 30.02 21.58 -32.39
C PRO A 114 29.92 22.99 -33.00
N PHE A 115 30.90 23.83 -32.65
CA PHE A 115 31.30 24.96 -33.49
C PHE A 115 31.76 24.46 -34.87
#